data_AF-A0A0L6WZ76-F1
#
_entry.id   AF-A0A0L6WZ76-F1
#
_cell.length_a   1.000
_cell.length_b   1.000
_cell.length_c   1.000
_cell.angle_alpha   90.00
_cell.angle_beta   90.00
_cell.angle_gamma   90.00
#
_symmetry.space_group_name_H-M   'P 1'
#
loop_
_entity.id
_entity.type
_entity.pdbx_description
1 polymer ?
#
loop_
_entity_poly.entity_id
_entity_poly.type
_entity_poly.pdbx_seq_one_letter_code
_entity_poly.pdbx_strand_id
1 'polypeptide(L)'
;MGWTNSVPIFHDNITFILQPEIPHNVLSFINDIGTKGPKDWKIINSKPTKNHANPNVCLALWEVFKLFNRILQQMKYCSSTFSGHKLILCAPTFKILAVDTSYITVGYYLCQCTSNNHKECHYNCFGSITLNNREARFSQPKLELYGLY
;
A
#
# COMPACT_ATOMS: atom_id res chain seq x y z
N MET A 1 16.33 6.13 13.87
CA MET A 1 14.85 6.07 13.68
C MET A 1 14.23 7.10 14.61
N GLY A 2 13.20 7.83 14.17
CA GLY A 2 12.53 8.88 14.96
C GLY A 2 12.87 10.32 14.55
N TRP A 3 13.41 10.56 13.36
CA TRP A 3 13.56 11.92 12.85
C TRP A 3 12.24 12.38 12.23
N THR A 4 11.76 13.53 12.68
CA THR A 4 10.51 14.19 12.31
C THR A 4 10.16 14.09 10.82
N ASN A 5 11.11 14.41 9.95
CA ASN A 5 10.87 14.52 8.52
C ASN A 5 11.11 13.20 7.78
N SER A 6 11.50 12.11 8.45
CA SER A 6 11.84 10.87 7.75
C SER A 6 10.64 10.26 7.04
N VAL A 7 9.45 10.34 7.63
CA VAL A 7 8.21 9.79 7.05
C VAL A 7 7.79 10.54 5.79
N PRO A 8 7.60 11.88 5.80
CA PRO A 8 7.19 12.60 4.60
C PRO A 8 8.24 12.50 3.48
N ILE A 9 9.53 12.64 3.80
CA ILE A 9 10.60 12.51 2.80
C ILE A 9 10.61 11.10 2.18
N PHE A 10 10.43 10.06 2.99
CA PHE A 10 10.38 8.70 2.47
C PHE A 10 9.15 8.48 1.59
N HIS A 11 7.98 9.00 1.99
CA HIS A 11 6.77 8.92 1.19
C HIS A 11 6.94 9.62 -0.17
N ASP A 12 7.47 10.84 -0.18
CA ASP A 12 7.73 11.60 -1.41
C ASP A 12 8.68 10.86 -2.35
N ASN A 13 9.74 10.24 -1.80
CA ASN A 13 10.66 9.42 -2.59
C ASN A 13 9.94 8.22 -3.23
N ILE A 14 9.11 7.50 -2.47
CA ILE A 14 8.34 6.37 -3.02
C ILE A 14 7.37 6.84 -4.11
N THR A 15 6.65 7.93 -3.88
CA THR A 15 5.72 8.49 -4.85
C THR A 15 6.43 8.97 -6.11
N PHE A 16 7.62 9.56 -5.99
CA PHE A 16 8.45 9.95 -7.12
C PHE A 16 8.93 8.74 -7.93
N ILE A 17 9.47 7.71 -7.27
CA ILE A 17 9.96 6.48 -7.92
C ILE A 17 8.85 5.77 -8.69
N LEU A 18 7.65 5.70 -8.10
CA LEU A 18 6.50 4.99 -8.66
C LEU A 18 5.51 5.91 -9.37
N GLN A 19 5.90 7.15 -9.66
CA GLN A 19 5.08 8.12 -10.39
C GLN A 19 4.50 7.58 -11.71
N PRO A 20 5.19 6.73 -12.50
CA PRO A 20 4.61 6.16 -13.71
C PRO A 20 3.44 5.19 -13.46
N GLU A 21 3.30 4.65 -12.25
CA GLU A 21 2.26 3.68 -11.89
C GLU A 21 1.14 4.29 -11.03
N ILE A 22 1.44 5.36 -10.27
CA ILE A 22 0.49 6.05 -9.40
C ILE A 22 -0.35 7.03 -10.25
N PRO A 23 -1.67 7.16 -10.01
CA PRO A 23 -2.50 6.42 -9.04
C PRO A 23 -3.21 5.21 -9.65
N HIS A 24 -2.97 4.91 -10.93
CA HIS A 24 -3.81 4.00 -11.71
C HIS A 24 -3.57 2.53 -11.39
N ASN A 25 -2.30 2.16 -11.16
CA ASN A 25 -1.84 0.80 -10.94
C ASN A 25 -1.32 0.58 -9.51
N VAL A 26 -0.88 1.64 -8.83
CA VAL A 26 -0.26 1.57 -7.51
C VAL A 26 -0.91 2.57 -6.56
N LEU A 27 -1.09 2.14 -5.30
CA LEU A 27 -1.35 2.98 -4.16
C LEU A 27 -0.21 2.80 -3.15
N SER A 28 0.46 3.90 -2.77
CA SER A 28 1.52 3.91 -1.77
C SER A 28 1.05 4.51 -0.45
N PHE A 29 1.46 3.94 0.67
CA PHE A 29 1.30 4.51 2.01
C PHE A 29 2.59 4.34 2.81
N ILE A 30 3.36 5.42 2.98
CA ILE A 30 4.69 5.40 3.61
C ILE A 30 5.60 4.32 2.98
N ASN A 31 5.75 3.17 3.63
CA ASN A 31 6.59 2.04 3.23
C ASN A 31 5.81 0.89 2.58
N ASP A 32 4.48 0.96 2.57
CA ASP A 32 3.63 -0.08 2.04
C ASP A 32 3.13 0.30 0.64
N ILE A 33 3.13 -0.68 -0.26
CA ILE A 33 2.75 -0.51 -1.66
C ILE A 33 1.68 -1.54 -1.99
N GLY A 34 0.49 -1.05 -2.32
CA GLY A 34 -0.60 -1.82 -2.89
C GLY A 34 -0.57 -1.74 -4.41
N THR A 35 -0.65 -2.88 -5.09
CA THR A 35 -0.76 -2.95 -6.54
C THR A 35 -2.16 -3.38 -6.95
N LYS A 36 -2.71 -2.70 -7.94
CA LYS A 36 -4.02 -3.03 -8.49
C LYS A 36 -3.85 -4.09 -9.57
N GLY A 37 -4.62 -5.17 -9.45
CA GLY A 37 -4.77 -6.14 -10.53
C GLY A 37 -5.49 -5.54 -11.75
N PRO A 38 -5.44 -6.22 -12.91
CA PRO A 38 -6.22 -5.81 -14.07
C PRO A 38 -7.71 -5.67 -13.73
N LYS A 39 -8.36 -4.60 -14.21
CA LYS A 39 -9.79 -4.33 -13.97
C LYS A 39 -10.67 -5.49 -14.46
N ASP A 40 -10.26 -6.10 -15.56
CA ASP A 40 -10.95 -7.21 -16.19
C ASP A 40 -10.45 -8.53 -15.61
N TRP A 41 -10.83 -8.82 -14.37
CA TRP A 41 -10.77 -10.17 -13.81
C TRP A 41 -11.81 -11.06 -14.51
N LYS A 42 -11.82 -11.12 -15.84
CA LYS A 42 -12.81 -11.87 -16.60
C LYS A 42 -12.52 -13.36 -16.44
N ILE A 43 -13.12 -13.92 -15.39
CA ILE A 43 -13.53 -15.32 -15.35
C ILE A 43 -14.72 -15.41 -16.32
N ILE A 44 -14.45 -15.73 -17.58
CA ILE A 44 -15.51 -15.99 -18.56
C ILE A 44 -15.94 -17.44 -18.32
N ASN A 45 -17.21 -17.67 -17.95
CA ASN A 45 -17.77 -19.00 -17.70
C ASN A 45 -16.97 -19.86 -16.70
N SER A 46 -16.61 -19.28 -15.54
CA SER A 46 -15.81 -19.97 -14.50
C SER A 46 -14.41 -20.41 -14.94
N LYS A 47 -13.91 -19.96 -16.11
CA LYS A 47 -12.56 -20.26 -16.60
C LYS A 47 -11.69 -19.00 -16.70
N PRO A 48 -10.44 -19.06 -16.22
CA PRO A 48 -9.49 -17.96 -16.40
C PRO A 48 -9.22 -17.74 -17.88
N THR A 49 -9.24 -16.48 -18.31
CA THR A 49 -8.81 -16.09 -19.66
C THR A 49 -7.34 -16.49 -19.84
N LYS A 50 -7.04 -17.15 -20.97
CA LYS A 50 -5.70 -17.66 -21.30
C LYS A 50 -4.95 -16.67 -22.19
N ASN A 51 -3.63 -16.64 -22.09
CA ASN A 51 -2.79 -15.85 -22.97
C ASN A 51 -2.87 -16.40 -24.41
N HIS A 52 -3.07 -15.50 -25.39
CA HIS A 52 -3.13 -15.87 -26.80
C HIS A 52 -1.85 -16.55 -27.33
N ALA A 53 -0.68 -16.14 -26.84
CA ALA A 53 0.61 -16.71 -27.25
C ALA A 53 0.96 -18.01 -26.51
N ASN A 54 0.43 -18.21 -25.30
CA ASN A 54 0.62 -19.44 -24.53
C ASN A 54 -0.66 -19.80 -23.76
N PRO A 55 -1.46 -20.75 -24.28
CA PRO A 55 -2.72 -21.17 -23.66
C PRO A 55 -2.58 -21.82 -22.27
N ASN A 56 -1.36 -22.14 -21.83
CA ASN A 56 -1.12 -22.69 -20.49
C ASN A 56 -0.95 -21.59 -19.44
N VAL A 57 -0.81 -20.32 -19.86
CA VAL A 57 -0.64 -19.18 -18.95
C VAL A 57 -1.97 -18.47 -18.77
N CYS A 58 -2.34 -18.24 -17.52
CA CYS A 58 -3.46 -17.37 -17.16
C CYS A 58 -3.10 -15.91 -17.48
N LEU A 59 -3.90 -15.26 -18.32
CA LEU A 59 -3.65 -13.90 -18.80
C LEU A 59 -3.64 -12.89 -17.64
N ALA A 60 -4.56 -13.03 -16.69
CA ALA A 60 -4.65 -12.12 -15.53
C ALA A 60 -3.40 -12.20 -14.65
N LEU A 61 -2.93 -13.41 -14.33
CA LEU A 61 -1.68 -13.61 -13.60
C LEU A 61 -0.50 -12.99 -14.36
N TRP A 62 -0.41 -13.23 -15.66
CA TRP A 62 0.63 -12.66 -16.51
C TRP A 62 0.68 -11.13 -16.47
N GLU A 63 -0.48 -10.46 -16.52
CA GLU A 63 -0.55 -9.00 -16.43
C GLU A 63 -0.15 -8.47 -15.05
N VAL A 64 -0.57 -9.13 -13.96
CA VAL A 64 -0.13 -8.80 -12.60
C VAL A 64 1.39 -8.92 -12.49
N PHE A 65 1.99 -10.00 -12.98
CA PHE A 65 3.44 -10.19 -12.92
C PHE A 65 4.21 -9.20 -13.80
N LYS A 66 3.67 -8.76 -14.93
CA LYS A 66 4.28 -7.68 -15.74
C LYS A 66 4.32 -6.36 -14.97
N LEU A 67 3.22 -5.98 -14.32
CA LEU A 67 3.17 -4.78 -13.48
C LEU A 67 4.12 -4.90 -12.29
N PHE A 68 4.08 -6.04 -11.58
CA PHE A 68 4.95 -6.30 -10.44
C PHE A 68 6.43 -6.23 -10.82
N ASN A 69 6.81 -6.80 -11.97
CA ASN A 69 8.18 -6.70 -12.46
C ASN A 69 8.59 -5.24 -12.73
N ARG A 70 7.73 -4.42 -13.36
CA ARG A 70 8.04 -2.99 -13.58
C ARG A 70 8.32 -2.26 -12.26
N ILE A 71 7.48 -2.47 -11.25
CA ILE A 71 7.64 -1.88 -9.91
C ILE A 71 8.94 -2.36 -9.25
N LEU A 72 9.21 -3.66 -9.29
CA LEU A 72 10.45 -4.21 -8.74
C LEU A 72 11.69 -3.62 -9.42
N GLN A 73 11.68 -3.44 -10.74
CA GLN A 73 12.81 -2.84 -11.46
C GLN A 73 12.98 -1.36 -11.12
N GLN A 74 11.90 -0.58 -11.02
CA GLN A 74 11.95 0.83 -10.60
C GLN A 74 12.54 0.96 -9.19
N MET A 75 12.04 0.15 -8.25
CA MET A 75 12.51 0.15 -6.86
C MET A 75 13.97 -0.30 -6.76
N LYS A 76 14.35 -1.34 -7.49
CA LYS A 76 15.74 -1.82 -7.56
C LYS A 76 16.69 -0.77 -8.12
N TYR A 77 16.27 -0.04 -9.16
CA TYR A 77 17.08 1.02 -9.76
C TYR A 77 17.44 2.11 -8.73
N CYS A 78 16.50 2.45 -7.85
CA CYS A 78 16.71 3.41 -6.77
C CYS A 78 17.32 2.80 -5.49
N SER A 79 17.88 1.58 -5.57
CA SER A 79 18.43 0.83 -4.43
C SER A 79 17.44 0.59 -3.28
N SER A 80 16.15 0.65 -3.56
CA SER A 80 15.10 0.32 -2.59
C SER A 80 14.86 -1.18 -2.54
N THR A 81 14.27 -1.65 -1.45
CA THR A 81 14.08 -3.09 -1.19
C THR A 81 12.64 -3.40 -0.79
N PHE A 82 12.20 -4.62 -1.14
CA PHE A 82 10.96 -5.19 -0.65
C PHE A 82 11.25 -6.40 0.23
N SER A 83 10.41 -6.58 1.24
CA SER A 83 10.41 -7.81 2.03
C SER A 83 9.67 -8.92 1.28
N GLY A 84 10.41 -9.89 0.75
CA GLY A 84 9.82 -11.07 0.10
C GLY A 84 8.92 -11.90 1.04
N HIS A 85 9.25 -11.99 2.33
CA HIS A 85 8.45 -12.75 3.30
C HIS A 85 7.14 -12.05 3.70
N LYS A 86 7.00 -10.75 3.43
CA LYS A 86 5.75 -9.99 3.63
C LYS A 86 4.94 -9.82 2.34
N LEU A 87 5.48 -10.27 1.21
CA LEU A 87 4.83 -10.09 -0.08
C LEU A 87 3.58 -10.95 -0.16
N ILE A 88 2.45 -10.31 -0.46
CA ILE A 88 1.18 -10.98 -0.75
C ILE A 88 0.90 -10.82 -2.24
N LEU A 89 0.83 -11.93 -2.97
CA LEU A 89 0.58 -11.93 -4.42
C LEU A 89 -0.83 -12.44 -4.73
N CYS A 90 -1.50 -11.77 -5.68
CA CYS A 90 -2.77 -12.21 -6.27
C CYS A 90 -3.86 -12.53 -5.24
N ALA A 91 -3.90 -11.78 -4.13
CA ALA A 91 -4.95 -11.95 -3.14
C ALA A 91 -6.25 -11.25 -3.60
N PRO A 92 -7.42 -11.90 -3.47
CA PRO A 92 -8.70 -11.31 -3.84
C PRO A 92 -9.09 -10.15 -2.91
N THR A 93 -8.63 -10.20 -1.66
CA THR A 93 -8.82 -9.16 -0.65
C THR A 93 -7.54 -9.00 0.15
N PHE A 94 -7.30 -7.78 0.65
CA PHE A 94 -6.19 -7.49 1.54
C PHE A 94 -6.67 -6.65 2.72
N LYS A 95 -6.08 -6.88 3.89
CA LYS A 95 -6.37 -6.15 5.13
C LYS A 95 -5.30 -5.08 5.32
N ILE A 96 -5.73 -3.84 5.46
CA ILE A 96 -4.86 -2.69 5.72
C ILE A 96 -5.01 -2.34 7.18
N LEU A 97 -3.90 -2.25 7.91
CA LEU A 97 -3.83 -1.60 9.19
C LEU A 97 -3.22 -0.22 8.97
N ALA A 98 -4.01 0.82 9.15
CA ALA A 98 -3.49 2.17 9.20
C ALA A 98 -3.37 2.58 10.67
N VAL A 99 -2.24 3.18 11.01
CA VAL A 99 -1.97 3.72 12.33
C VAL A 99 -1.57 5.17 12.14
N ASP A 100 -2.28 6.07 12.81
CA ASP A 100 -1.93 7.48 12.89
C ASP A 100 -1.74 7.89 14.35
N THR A 101 -0.95 8.92 14.61
CA THR A 101 -0.55 9.32 15.96
C THR A 101 -0.59 10.83 16.12
N SER A 102 -1.29 11.28 17.16
CA SER A 102 -1.28 12.66 17.67
C SER A 102 -0.46 12.75 18.96
N TYR A 103 -0.40 13.93 19.60
CA TYR A 103 0.23 14.07 20.92
C TYR A 103 -0.58 13.48 22.07
N ILE A 104 -1.87 13.21 21.87
CA ILE A 104 -2.76 12.67 22.89
C ILE A 104 -2.93 11.17 22.74
N THR A 105 -3.02 10.67 21.51
CA THR A 105 -3.42 9.29 21.24
C THR A 105 -2.89 8.77 19.91
N VAL A 106 -2.65 7.47 19.84
CA VAL A 106 -2.44 6.70 18.61
C VAL A 106 -3.79 6.15 18.18
N GLY A 107 -4.31 6.61 17.04
CA GLY A 107 -5.47 6.03 16.40
C GLY A 107 -5.05 4.92 15.43
N TYR A 108 -5.82 3.84 15.35
CA TYR A 108 -5.65 2.85 14.31
C TYR A 108 -6.98 2.40 13.75
N TYR A 109 -6.98 2.03 12.48
CA TYR A 109 -8.10 1.37 11.86
C TYR A 109 -7.63 0.17 11.02
N LEU A 110 -8.38 -0.91 11.14
CA LEU A 110 -8.26 -2.08 10.29
C LEU A 110 -9.38 -2.02 9.26
N CYS A 111 -9.03 -1.91 7.98
CA CYS A 111 -9.99 -1.98 6.90
C CYS A 111 -9.67 -3.11 5.93
N GLN A 112 -10.72 -3.64 5.32
CA GLN A 112 -10.62 -4.60 4.23
C GLN A 112 -11.13 -3.95 2.96
N CYS A 113 -10.31 -3.96 1.91
CA CYS A 113 -10.75 -3.57 0.58
C CYS A 113 -11.41 -4.77 -0.11
N THR A 114 -12.59 -4.56 -0.69
CA THR A 114 -13.23 -5.58 -1.54
C THR A 114 -12.58 -5.61 -2.92
N SER A 115 -12.69 -6.75 -3.60
CA SER A 115 -12.27 -6.89 -5.00
C SER A 115 -13.09 -6.04 -5.97
N ASN A 116 -14.33 -5.69 -5.59
CA ASN A 116 -15.31 -5.12 -6.50
C ASN A 116 -15.28 -3.59 -6.55
N ASN A 117 -14.91 -2.92 -5.45
CA ASN A 117 -14.82 -1.45 -5.40
C ASN A 117 -13.74 -0.98 -4.41
N HIS A 118 -12.60 -0.51 -4.93
CA HIS A 118 -11.46 -0.08 -4.11
C HIS A 118 -11.65 1.28 -3.40
N LYS A 119 -12.74 2.01 -3.69
CA LYS A 119 -13.14 3.17 -2.87
C LYS A 119 -13.96 2.77 -1.65
N GLU A 120 -14.50 1.54 -1.63
CA GLU A 120 -15.21 0.99 -0.48
C GLU A 120 -14.25 0.18 0.38
N CYS A 121 -13.80 0.82 1.46
CA CYS A 121 -13.14 0.15 2.58
C CYS A 121 -14.21 -0.30 3.58
N HIS A 122 -14.29 -1.60 3.87
CA HIS A 122 -15.04 -2.07 5.02
C HIS A 122 -14.15 -1.98 6.25
N TYR A 123 -14.46 -1.03 7.12
CA TYR A 123 -13.75 -0.88 8.38
C TYR A 123 -14.23 -1.96 9.36
N ASN A 124 -13.29 -2.81 9.79
CA ASN A 124 -13.55 -3.92 10.69
C ASN A 124 -13.35 -3.53 12.15
N CYS A 125 -12.37 -2.67 12.43
CA CYS A 125 -12.01 -2.28 13.77
C CYS A 125 -11.44 -0.87 13.77
N PHE A 126 -11.88 -0.06 14.73
CA PHE A 126 -11.29 1.22 15.09
C PHE A 126 -10.83 1.12 16.54
N GLY A 127 -9.67 1.68 16.83
CA GLY A 127 -9.19 1.79 18.19
C GLY A 127 -8.28 2.98 18.38
N SER A 128 -8.11 3.36 19.64
CA SER A 128 -7.17 4.40 20.02
C SER A 128 -6.49 4.05 21.33
N ILE A 129 -5.21 4.38 21.44
CA ILE A 129 -4.41 4.19 22.66
C ILE A 129 -3.88 5.55 23.08
N THR A 130 -4.35 6.04 24.22
CA THR A 130 -3.88 7.30 24.80
C THR A 130 -2.39 7.20 25.15
N LEU A 131 -1.65 8.24 24.81
CA LEU A 131 -0.22 8.33 25.06
C LEU A 131 0.05 8.92 26.44
N ASN A 132 1.06 8.39 27.12
CA ASN A 132 1.59 9.03 28.33
C ASN A 132 2.51 10.22 27.99
N ASN A 133 2.92 10.99 29.00
CA ASN A 133 3.78 12.17 28.86
C ASN A 133 5.13 11.90 28.17
N ARG A 134 5.60 10.66 28.15
CA ARG A 134 6.84 10.28 27.44
C ARG A 134 6.53 9.97 25.97
N GLU A 135 5.46 9.23 25.71
CA GLU A 135 5.04 8.85 24.36
C GLU A 135 4.57 10.04 23.53
N ALA A 136 3.85 10.99 24.15
CA ALA A 136 3.37 12.23 23.52
C ALA A 136 4.50 13.09 22.93
N ARG A 137 5.73 12.98 23.47
CA ARG A 137 6.89 13.72 22.97
C ARG A 137 7.41 13.19 21.63
N PHE A 138 7.04 11.98 21.23
CA PHE A 138 7.42 11.44 19.91
C PHE A 138 6.54 11.98 18.79
N SER A 139 5.36 12.54 19.10
CA SER A 139 4.45 13.16 18.13
C SER A 139 4.48 14.68 18.11
N GLN A 140 5.19 15.31 19.06
CA GLN A 140 5.53 16.75 19.01
C GLN A 140 6.01 17.19 17.63
N PRO A 141 6.99 16.51 17.00
CA PRO A 141 7.51 16.99 15.73
C PRO A 141 6.51 16.92 14.57
N LYS A 142 5.50 16.05 14.68
CA LYS A 142 4.39 15.97 13.73
C LYS A 142 3.45 17.16 13.88
N LEU A 143 3.17 17.60 15.11
CA LEU A 143 2.39 18.82 15.35
C LEU A 143 3.05 20.06 14.77
N GLU A 144 4.38 20.14 14.89
CA GLU A 144 5.16 21.27 14.37
C GLU A 144 5.07 21.39 12.84
N LEU A 145 5.18 20.25 12.16
CA LEU A 145 5.07 20.14 10.70
C LEU A 145 3.72 20.58 10.15
N TYR A 146 2.63 20.26 10.85
CA TYR A 146 1.27 20.58 10.41
C TYR A 146 0.75 21.91 10.96
N GLY A 147 1.56 22.64 11.73
CA GLY A 147 1.14 23.89 12.38
C GLY A 147 -0.02 23.70 13.37
N LEU A 148 -0.14 22.50 13.94
CA LEU A 148 -1.19 22.13 14.89
C LEU A 148 -0.71 22.42 16.31
N TYR A 149 -0.75 23.69 16.71
CA TYR A 149 -0.43 24.14 18.07
C TYR A 149 -1.63 24.82 18.72
#